data_AF-A0A354QAT1-F1
#
_entry.id   AF-A0A354QAT1-F1
#
_cell.length_a   1.000
_cell.length_b   1.000
_cell.length_c   1.000
_cell.angle_alpha   90.00
_cell.angle_beta   90.00
_cell.angle_gamma   90.00
#
_symmetry.space_group_name_H-M   'P 1'
#
loop_
_entity.id
_entity.type
_entity.pdbx_description
1 polymer ?
#
loop_
_entity_poly.entity_id
_entity_poly.type
_entity_poly.pdbx_seq_one_letter_code
_entity_poly.pdbx_strand_id
1 'polypeptide(L)' 'MINNEKFYSTEEVSEILNVKKATIRSWIFKGLLPVNKFGRCVRVRGEVLERLLQDGLESLAAKK' A
#
# COMPACT_ATOMS: atom_id res chain seq x y z
N MET A 1 7.87 13.20 2.05
CA MET A 1 8.51 12.68 0.80
C MET A 1 8.48 11.16 0.86
N ILE A 2 7.89 10.51 -0.15
CA ILE A 2 7.83 9.05 -0.26
C ILE A 2 9.18 8.58 -0.82
N ASN A 3 9.78 7.55 -0.21
CA ASN A 3 11.01 6.94 -0.68
C ASN A 3 10.68 5.57 -1.28
N ASN A 4 10.99 5.36 -2.56
CA ASN A 4 10.61 4.14 -3.28
C ASN A 4 11.28 2.87 -2.76
N GLU A 5 12.47 2.99 -2.19
CA GLU A 5 13.22 1.86 -1.64
C GLU A 5 12.81 1.49 -0.21
N LYS A 6 11.92 2.29 0.40
CA LYS A 6 11.46 2.06 1.78
C LYS A 6 10.16 1.25 1.84
N PHE A 7 9.99 0.61 2.99
CA PHE A 7 8.81 -0.14 3.36
C PHE A 7 8.02 0.64 4.42
N TYR A 8 6.72 0.80 4.18
CA TYR A 8 5.81 1.55 5.03
C TYR A 8 4.85 0.60 5.75
N SER A 9 4.56 0.86 7.02
CA SER A 9 3.49 0.21 7.77
C SER A 9 2.12 0.57 7.22
N THR A 10 1.11 -0.22 7.58
CA THR A 10 -0.30 0.13 7.35
C THR A 10 -0.72 1.43 8.03
N GLU A 11 -0.04 1.86 9.09
CA GLU A 11 -0.32 3.13 9.76
C GLU A 11 0.23 4.31 8.95
N GLU A 12 1.50 4.25 8.57
CA GLU A 12 2.11 5.26 7.69
C GLU A 12 1.38 5.38 6.35
N VAL A 13 0.98 4.24 5.76
CA VAL A 13 0.19 4.22 4.52
C VAL A 13 -1.17 4.90 4.69
N SER A 14 -1.82 4.69 5.83
CA SER A 14 -3.10 5.30 6.18
C SER A 14 -2.98 6.82 6.30
N GLU A 15 -1.89 7.30 6.89
CA GLU A 15 -1.57 8.73 7.02
C GLU A 15 -1.23 9.36 5.66
N ILE A 16 -0.38 8.71 4.86
CA ILE A 16 0.06 9.20 3.54
C ILE A 16 -1.12 9.32 2.57
N LEU A 17 -1.98 8.31 2.52
CA LEU A 17 -3.13 8.27 1.61
C LEU A 17 -4.36 8.98 2.21
N ASN A 18 -4.29 9.43 3.46
CA ASN A 18 -5.40 10.03 4.21
C ASN A 18 -6.69 9.20 4.17
N VAL A 19 -6.56 7.87 4.30
CA VAL A 19 -7.69 6.93 4.34
C VAL A 19 -7.69 6.17 5.65
N LYS A 20 -8.85 5.63 6.05
CA LYS A 20 -8.95 4.83 7.28
C LYS A 20 -8.12 3.55 7.19
N LYS A 21 -7.46 3.15 8.29
CA LYS A 21 -6.74 1.87 8.43
C LYS A 21 -7.59 0.66 8.02
N ALA A 22 -8.89 0.71 8.27
CA ALA A 22 -9.84 -0.34 7.86
C ALA A 22 -9.91 -0.50 6.33
N THR A 23 -9.87 0.59 5.58
CA THR A 23 -9.86 0.58 4.11
C THR A 23 -8.57 -0.04 3.58
N ILE A 24 -7.41 0.36 4.14
CA ILE A 24 -6.11 -0.25 3.79
C ILE A 24 -6.14 -1.77 4.07
N ARG A 25 -6.60 -2.18 5.26
CA ARG A 25 -6.74 -3.61 5.60
C ARG A 25 -7.68 -4.35 4.63
N SER A 26 -8.76 -3.71 4.20
CA SER A 26 -9.68 -4.28 3.20
C SER A 26 -8.99 -4.46 1.85
N TRP A 27 -8.21 -3.49 1.38
CA TRP A 27 -7.46 -3.60 0.12
C TRP A 27 -6.40 -4.70 0.17
N ILE A 28 -5.70 -4.84 1.29
CA ILE A 28 -4.74 -5.92 1.51
C ILE A 28 -5.45 -7.28 1.49
N PHE A 29 -6.57 -7.40 2.21
CA PHE A 29 -7.34 -8.64 2.26
C PHE A 29 -7.91 -9.03 0.89
N LYS A 30 -8.35 -8.05 0.10
CA LYS A 30 -8.86 -8.24 -1.27
C LYS A 30 -7.74 -8.47 -2.31
N GLY A 31 -6.47 -8.34 -1.93
CA GLY A 31 -5.34 -8.44 -2.85
C GLY A 31 -5.18 -7.25 -3.82
N LEU A 32 -5.86 -6.13 -3.56
CA LEU A 32 -5.79 -4.91 -4.37
C LEU A 32 -4.52 -4.10 -4.09
N LEU A 33 -4.01 -4.19 -2.85
CA LEU A 33 -2.78 -3.52 -2.44
C LEU A 33 -1.66 -4.56 -2.29
N PRO A 34 -0.64 -4.54 -3.17
CA PRO A 34 0.48 -5.46 -3.03
C PRO A 34 1.29 -5.11 -1.79
N VAL A 35 1.47 -6.11 -0.92
CA VAL A 35 2.21 -5.98 0.34
C VAL A 35 3.29 -7.05 0.45
N ASN A 36 4.37 -6.68 1.11
CA ASN A 36 5.42 -7.60 1.52
C ASN A 36 5.17 -8.02 2.97
N LYS A 37 5.19 -9.33 3.22
CA LYS A 37 5.08 -9.90 4.57
C LYS A 37 6.48 -9.99 5.18
N PHE A 38 6.65 -9.34 6.33
CA PHE A 38 7.84 -9.44 7.18
C PHE A 38 7.43 -10.14 8.47
N GLY A 39 7.49 -11.49 8.44
CA GLY A 39 6.96 -12.32 9.52
C GLY A 39 5.46 -12.11 9.73
N ARG A 40 5.07 -11.62 10.91
CA ARG A 40 3.66 -11.32 11.26
C ARG A 40 3.20 -9.93 10.80
N CYS A 41 4.10 -9.10 10.31
CA CYS A 41 3.82 -7.74 9.90
C CYS A 41 3.70 -7.63 8.38
N VAL A 42 2.81 -6.75 7.91
CA VAL A 42 2.70 -6.39 6.48
C VAL A 42 3.28 -5.01 6.24
N ARG A 43 3.99 -4.85 5.13
CA ARG A 43 4.57 -3.58 4.70
C ARG A 43 4.28 -3.31 3.23
N VAL A 44 4.08 -2.05 2.88
CA VAL A 44 3.87 -1.58 1.51
C VAL A 44 5.17 -0.95 1.00
N ARG A 45 5.59 -1.26 -0.23
CA ARG A 45 6.75 -0.58 -0.85
C ARG A 45 6.40 0.85 -1.22
N GLY A 46 7.35 1.77 -1.08
CA GLY A 46 7.16 3.17 -1.51
C GLY A 46 6.76 3.30 -2.96
N GLU A 47 7.36 2.49 -3.86
CA GLU A 47 7.00 2.47 -5.28
C GLU A 47 5.52 2.16 -5.53
N VAL A 48 4.93 1.27 -4.71
CA VAL A 48 3.51 0.94 -4.80
C VAL A 48 2.65 2.14 -4.38
N LEU A 49 3.05 2.84 -3.33
CA LEU A 49 2.33 4.02 -2.86
C LEU A 49 2.38 5.17 -3.86
N GLU A 50 3.53 5.39 -4.48
CA GLU A 50 3.70 6.42 -5.50
C GLU A 50 2.78 6.15 -6.70
N ARG A 51 2.75 4.91 -7.21
CA ARG A 51 1.82 4.50 -8.27
C ARG A 51 0.36 4.67 -7.86
N LEU A 52 0.02 4.33 -6.61
CA LEU A 52 -1.36 4.46 -6.09
C LEU A 52 -1.78 5.93 -6.01
N LEU A 53 -0.87 6.83 -5.65
CA LEU A 53 -1.11 8.28 -5.64
C LEU A 53 -1.26 8.87 -7.05
N GLN A 54 -0.50 8.36 -8.01
CA GLN A 54 -0.45 8.91 -9.36
C GLN A 54 -1.57 8.36 -10.26
N ASP A 55 -1.78 7.05 -10.24
CA ASP A 55 -2.64 6.33 -11.17
C ASP A 55 -3.88 5.70 -10.47
N GLY A 56 -4.00 5.85 -9.15
CA GLY A 56 -5.10 5.30 -8.36
C GLY A 56 -5.03 3.78 -8.14
N LEU A 57 -6.08 3.22 -7.53
CA LEU A 57 -6.14 1.81 -7.15
C LEU A 57 -6.18 0.85 -8.36
N GLU A 58 -6.70 1.29 -9.49
CA GLU A 58 -6.81 0.47 -10.71
C GLU A 58 -5.44 0.10 -11.29
N SER A 59 -4.44 0.96 -11.12
CA SER A 59 -3.07 0.73 -11.58
C SER A 59 -2.42 -0.51 -10.94
N LEU A 60 -2.91 -0.93 -9.77
CA LEU A 60 -2.40 -2.07 -9.01
C LEU A 60 -3.13 -3.38 -9.32
N ALA A 61 -4.34 -3.32 -9.87
CA ALA A 61 -5.17 -4.49 -10.17
C ALA A 61 -4.68 -5.29 -11.40
N ALA A 62 -3.76 -4.73 -12.20
CA ALA A 62 -3.37 -5.28 -13.50
C ALA A 62 -2.27 -6.37 -13.47
N LYS A 63 -1.71 -6.73 -12.31
CA LYS A 63 -0.69 -7.79 -12.22
C LYS A 63 -1.26 -9.08 -11.63
N LYS A 64 -1.75 -9.95 -12.52
CA LYS A 64 -1.93 -11.38 -12.26
C LYS A 64 -0.83 -12.16 -12.97
#